data_AF-A0A382V6I7-F1
#
_entry.id   AF-A0A382V6I7-F1
#
_cell.length_a   1.000
_cell.length_b   1.000
_cell.length_c   1.000
_cell.angle_alpha   90.00
_cell.angle_beta   90.00
_cell.angle_gamma   90.00
#
_symmetry.space_group_name_H-M   'P 1'
#
loop_
_entity.id
_entity.type
_entity.pdbx_description
1 polymer ?
#
loop_
_entity_poly.entity_id
_entity_poly.type
_entity_poly.pdbx_seq_one_letter_code
_entity_poly.pdbx_strand_id
1 'polypeptide(L)' 'MFLMFSDPLDMISQLIDIGKRAHNLDNEEKIDENIINGCTSKAWLIISKLS' A
#
# COMPACT_ATOMS: atom_id res chain seq x y z
N MET A 1 17.81 -3.06 -0.39
CA MET A 1 17.10 -4.34 -0.13
C MET A 1 16.50 -4.93 -1.41
N PHE A 2 15.67 -4.20 -2.16
CA PHE A 2 15.01 -4.71 -3.39
C PHE A 2 15.94 -5.15 -4.53
N LEU A 3 17.10 -4.50 -4.70
CA LEU A 3 18.07 -4.83 -5.75
C LEU A 3 18.92 -6.09 -5.45
N MET A 4 18.72 -6.74 -4.30
CA MET A 4 19.49 -7.91 -3.88
C MET A 4 18.84 -9.25 -4.30
N PHE A 5 17.61 -9.22 -4.83
CA PHE A 5 16.91 -10.43 -5.27
C PHE A 5 17.27 -10.74 -6.72
N SER A 6 17.80 -11.94 -6.93
CA SER A 6 18.04 -12.50 -8.27
C SER A 6 16.75 -13.07 -8.89
N ASP A 7 15.79 -13.49 -8.08
CA ASP A 7 14.49 -14.01 -8.51
C ASP A 7 13.39 -12.94 -8.34
N PRO A 8 12.67 -12.56 -9.41
CA PRO A 8 11.51 -11.68 -9.33
C PRO A 8 10.39 -12.18 -8.41
N LEU A 9 10.23 -13.48 -8.22
CA LEU A 9 9.22 -14.05 -7.31
C LEU A 9 9.53 -13.70 -5.85
N ASP A 10 10.80 -13.74 -5.46
CA ASP A 10 11.22 -13.35 -4.11
C ASP A 10 10.92 -11.87 -3.85
N MET A 11 11.13 -11.02 -4.87
CA MET A 11 10.81 -9.61 -4.80
C MET A 11 9.30 -9.39 -4.56
N ILE A 12 8.45 -10.11 -5.30
CA ILE A 12 6.99 -10.03 -5.15
C ILE A 12 6.57 -10.53 -3.76
N SER A 13 7.14 -11.65 -3.29
CA SER A 13 6.85 -12.19 -1.95
C SER A 13 7.17 -11.17 -0.86
N GLN A 14 8.32 -10.49 -0.96
CA GLN A 14 8.68 -9.46 0.01
C GLN A 14 7.78 -8.24 -0.05
N LEU A 15 7.36 -7.81 -1.23
CA LEU A 15 6.42 -6.71 -1.38
C LEU A 15 5.09 -7.03 -0.68
N ILE A 16 4.59 -8.26 -0.84
CA ILE A 16 3.37 -8.75 -0.17
C ILE A 16 3.55 -8.73 1.35
N ASP A 17 4.67 -9.22 1.87
CA ASP A 17 4.93 -9.26 3.31
C ASP A 17 5.15 -7.88 3.93
N ILE A 18 5.67 -6.91 3.16
CA ILE A 18 5.69 -5.51 3.56
C ILE A 18 4.26 -4.98 3.65
N GLY A 19 3.43 -5.23 2.62
CA GLY A 19 2.03 -4.82 2.60
C GLY A 19 1.21 -5.36 3.77
N LYS A 20 1.40 -6.63 4.14
CA LYS A 20 0.72 -7.25 5.29
C LYS A 20 1.10 -6.64 6.65
N ARG A 21 2.31 -6.09 6.77
CA ARG A 21 2.81 -5.47 8.00
C ARG A 21 2.52 -3.97 8.07
N ALA A 22 2.12 -3.35 6.96
CA ALA A 22 1.76 -1.96 6.93
C ALA A 22 0.54 -1.73 7.84
N HIS A 23 0.52 -0.57 8.50
CA HIS A 23 -0.64 -0.16 9.27
C HIS A 23 -1.83 -0.01 8.33
N ASN A 24 -2.94 -0.65 8.67
CA ASN A 24 -4.17 -0.53 7.89
C ASN A 24 -4.82 0.82 8.19
N LEU A 25 -5.42 1.41 7.16
CA LEU A 25 -6.28 2.58 7.33
C LEU A 25 -7.53 2.21 8.14
N ASP A 26 -7.93 3.09 9.05
CA ASP A 26 -9.14 2.89 9.83
C ASP A 26 -10.37 2.89 8.91
N ASN A 27 -11.38 2.10 9.26
CA ASN A 27 -12.57 1.96 8.42
C ASN A 27 -13.36 3.27 8.29
N GLU A 28 -13.29 4.13 9.31
CA GLU A 28 -13.89 5.47 9.30
C GLU A 28 -13.24 6.39 8.26
N GLU A 29 -12.00 6.11 7.87
CA GLU A 29 -11.28 6.92 6.89
C GLU A 29 -11.36 6.34 5.47
N LYS A 30 -11.96 5.16 5.28
CA LYS A 30 -12.22 4.54 3.97
C LYS A 30 -13.46 5.14 3.30
N ILE A 31 -13.52 6.46 3.25
CA ILE A 31 -14.59 7.26 2.64
C ILE A 31 -14.29 7.56 1.17
N ASP A 32 -15.31 8.00 0.43
CA ASP A 32 -15.20 8.21 -1.00
C ASP A 32 -14.24 9.35 -1.37
N GLU A 33 -14.11 10.36 -0.50
CA GLU A 33 -13.18 11.48 -0.67
C GLU A 33 -11.71 11.04 -0.70
N ASN A 34 -11.38 9.92 -0.05
CA ASN A 34 -10.02 9.39 0.05
C ASN A 34 -9.72 8.36 -1.05
N ILE A 35 -10.65 8.07 -1.97
CA ILE A 35 -10.45 7.08 -3.03
C ILE A 35 -9.48 7.58 -4.10
N ILE A 36 -8.50 6.74 -4.45
CA ILE A 36 -7.68 6.94 -5.65
C ILE A 36 -8.42 6.36 -6.86
N ASN A 37 -8.71 7.20 -7.84
CA ASN A 37 -9.33 6.79 -9.09
C ASN A 37 -8.27 6.34 -10.12
N GLY A 38 -8.65 5.41 -11.00
CA GLY A 38 -7.80 4.93 -12.11
C GLY A 38 -6.93 3.71 -11.77
N CYS A 39 -7.04 3.16 -10.57
CA CYS A 39 -6.44 1.87 -10.21
C CYS A 39 -7.36 0.70 -10.57
N THR A 40 -6.79 -0.46 -10.92
CA THR A 40 -7.55 -1.71 -11.17
C THR A 40 -8.25 -2.23 -9.91
N SER A 41 -7.77 -1.86 -8.72
CA SER A 41 -8.35 -2.19 -7.42
C SER A 41 -8.71 -0.93 -6.65
N LYS A 42 -9.72 -1.01 -5.77
CA LYS A 42 -10.09 0.10 -4.88
C LYS A 42 -8.96 0.37 -3.88
N ALA A 43 -8.52 1.62 -3.80
CA ALA A 43 -7.46 2.06 -2.91
C ALA A 43 -7.84 3.40 -2.27
N TRP A 44 -7.38 3.62 -1.04
CA TRP A 44 -7.58 4.86 -0.30
C TRP A 44 -6.23 5.46 0.10
N LEU A 45 -6.14 6.79 0.11
CA LEU A 45 -4.95 7.53 0.51
C LEU A 45 -5.34 8.75 1.34
N ILE A 46 -4.64 8.95 2.46
CA ILE A 46 -4.75 10.14 3.29
C ILE A 46 -3.39 10.81 3.33
N ILE A 47 -3.38 12.12 3.15
CA ILE A 47 -2.18 12.94 3.29
C ILE A 47 -2.35 13.75 4.55
N SER A 48 -1.72 13.32 5.64
CA SER A 48 -1.55 14.15 6.82
C SER A 48 -0.25 14.94 6.69
N LYS A 49 -0.34 16.25 6.84
CA LYS A 49 0.86 17.08 6.99
C LYS A 49 1.33 16.92 8.43
N LEU A 50 2.50 16.31 8.63
CA LEU A 50 3.17 16.42 9.93
C LEU A 50 3.49 17.91 10.16
N SER A 51 2.87 18.47 11.20
CA SER A 51 3.18 19.81 11.72
C SER A 51 4.50 19.81 12.47
#